data_AF-A0A9Q4JJV8-F1
#
_entry.id   AF-A0A9Q4JJV8-F1
#
_cell.length_a   1.000
_cell.length_b   1.000
_cell.length_c   1.000
_cell.angle_alpha   90.00
_cell.angle_beta   90.00
_cell.angle_gamma   90.00
#
_symmetry.space_group_name_H-M   'P 1'
#
loop_
_entity.id
_entity.type
_entity.pdbx_description
1 polymer ?
#
loop_
_entity_poly.entity_id
_entity_poly.type
_entity_poly.pdbx_seq_one_letter_code
_entity_poly.pdbx_strand_id
1 'polypeptide(L)'
;MNRKWILITLCIILLSGCINFGKRSSTPKTQSPGNETEQSEHAISQHWIGNYSLYILSGETIQEDASNIGVGYDFEIQDSMVSFTAEGFQTFFVCECSVRESKDQLLLLYKRKIEETTTVPFRNEGDTVALITCEQGKYYVQSPVIPVAGWVYNQKILLEKEPVNTSEESDHDSIPEITYWHEDFEYGTEEDHLDRWVIPIDEAEFLAASANYKNIQPDSTVQLPTDQGSYSVSLENGHTKVLSDCYEQSDAYRKYLYKGYLAEMNCYVFEYEGLEWEGISYVSKANGEEYGLRTQALFSLNQNCYCVDACTELEGERAGIIKVFQVSGGEFKFMFGLWSDKIFPQTVCWKDNTTLYVKALREENGADQTYYYKIPLDQVQ
;
A
#
# COMPACT_ATOMS: atom_id res chain seq x y z
N MET A 1 -33.78 -10.90 42.75
CA MET A 1 -34.76 -11.99 42.48
C MET A 1 -34.10 -13.08 41.63
N ASN A 2 -34.78 -14.21 41.39
CA ASN A 2 -34.31 -15.44 40.73
C ASN A 2 -33.44 -15.19 39.48
N ARG A 3 -32.24 -15.78 39.30
CA ARG A 3 -31.83 -17.21 39.20
C ARG A 3 -32.10 -17.88 37.84
N LYS A 4 -31.01 -18.08 37.06
CA LYS A 4 -30.56 -19.30 36.34
C LYS A 4 -29.09 -19.03 35.95
N TRP A 5 -28.02 -19.80 36.23
CA TRP A 5 -27.77 -21.27 36.28
C TRP A 5 -27.93 -21.91 34.88
N ILE A 6 -26.96 -22.61 34.27
CA ILE A 6 -25.76 -23.35 34.76
C ILE A 6 -24.54 -23.21 33.81
N LEU A 7 -23.34 -23.46 34.33
CA LEU A 7 -22.07 -23.67 33.61
C LEU A 7 -21.51 -25.06 34.02
N ILE A 8 -21.08 -25.93 33.09
CA ILE A 8 -20.13 -27.07 33.30
C ILE A 8 -19.73 -27.80 31.99
N THR A 9 -18.47 -27.58 31.58
CA THR A 9 -17.35 -28.54 31.44
C THR A 9 -17.48 -29.92 30.74
N LEU A 10 -16.64 -30.13 29.69
CA LEU A 10 -16.03 -31.38 29.13
C LEU A 10 -16.93 -32.53 28.62
N CYS A 11 -16.57 -33.25 27.54
CA CYS A 11 -15.42 -34.18 27.50
C CYS A 11 -14.86 -34.46 26.09
N ILE A 12 -13.56 -34.77 26.02
CA ILE A 12 -12.88 -35.38 24.86
C ILE A 12 -12.73 -36.89 25.12
N ILE A 13 -13.07 -37.73 24.13
CA ILE A 13 -12.63 -39.12 24.05
C ILE A 13 -12.19 -39.42 22.61
N LEU A 14 -11.05 -40.09 22.49
CA LEU A 14 -10.48 -40.59 21.23
C LEU A 14 -10.20 -42.10 21.35
N LEU A 15 -9.91 -42.73 20.20
CA LEU A 15 -9.31 -44.06 20.00
C LEU A 15 -10.20 -45.34 20.05
N SER A 16 -10.25 -45.98 18.87
CA SER A 16 -9.99 -47.40 18.62
C SER A 16 -11.06 -48.49 18.87
N GLY A 17 -11.37 -49.23 17.81
CA GLY A 17 -12.06 -50.53 17.81
C GLY A 17 -12.03 -51.17 16.41
N CYS A 18 -11.47 -52.38 16.26
CA CYS A 18 -11.04 -52.92 14.95
C CYS A 18 -11.72 -54.25 14.55
N ILE A 19 -11.54 -54.63 13.27
CA ILE A 19 -11.54 -56.01 12.68
C ILE A 19 -12.87 -56.63 12.16
N ASN A 20 -12.92 -56.76 10.82
CA ASN A 20 -13.38 -57.86 9.92
C ASN A 20 -14.61 -58.75 10.24
N PHE A 21 -15.45 -59.02 9.22
CA PHE A 21 -15.44 -60.28 8.41
C PHE A 21 -16.49 -60.29 7.27
N GLY A 22 -16.26 -61.04 6.17
CA GLY A 22 -17.30 -61.46 5.20
C GLY A 22 -16.94 -61.39 3.69
N LYS A 23 -17.35 -62.38 2.88
CA LYS A 23 -17.16 -62.45 1.40
C LYS A 23 -18.29 -63.25 0.71
N ARG A 24 -18.51 -62.99 -0.61
CA ARG A 24 -19.45 -63.63 -1.60
C ARG A 24 -20.93 -63.22 -1.45
N SER A 25 -21.80 -63.17 -2.48
CA SER A 25 -21.74 -63.06 -3.97
C SER A 25 -23.20 -62.78 -4.50
N SER A 26 -23.60 -62.62 -5.78
CA SER A 26 -23.04 -62.90 -7.12
C SER A 26 -23.75 -62.07 -8.24
N THR A 27 -23.24 -62.13 -9.48
CA THR A 27 -23.74 -61.52 -10.76
C THR A 27 -24.73 -62.45 -11.55
N PRO A 28 -25.25 -62.13 -12.79
CA PRO A 28 -25.18 -60.92 -13.67
C PRO A 28 -26.52 -60.48 -14.38
N LYS A 29 -26.40 -59.53 -15.35
CA LYS A 29 -27.32 -59.08 -16.45
C LYS A 29 -28.23 -57.88 -16.11
N THR A 30 -28.54 -56.93 -17.03
CA THR A 30 -28.43 -56.88 -18.52
C THR A 30 -27.94 -55.50 -19.03
N GLN A 31 -27.54 -55.40 -20.31
CA GLN A 31 -27.25 -54.15 -21.06
C GLN A 31 -28.59 -53.37 -21.34
N SER A 32 -28.69 -52.16 -21.92
CA SER A 32 -27.77 -51.29 -22.70
C SER A 32 -28.27 -49.81 -22.66
N PRO A 33 -27.85 -48.89 -23.55
CA PRO A 33 -26.89 -47.83 -23.28
C PRO A 33 -27.51 -46.45 -22.99
N GLY A 34 -26.75 -45.61 -22.30
CA GLY A 34 -26.92 -44.16 -22.29
C GLY A 34 -25.55 -43.49 -22.29
N ASN A 35 -25.27 -42.64 -23.28
CA ASN A 35 -24.14 -41.72 -23.20
C ASN A 35 -24.58 -40.57 -22.27
N GLU A 36 -24.41 -40.77 -20.97
CA GLU A 36 -24.12 -39.65 -20.10
C GLU A 36 -22.80 -39.05 -20.63
N THR A 37 -22.93 -37.94 -21.34
CA THR A 37 -21.77 -37.18 -21.80
C THR A 37 -21.28 -36.49 -20.55
N GLU A 38 -20.32 -37.11 -19.87
CA GLU A 38 -19.61 -36.50 -18.75
C GLU A 38 -19.23 -35.08 -19.18
N GLN A 39 -19.77 -34.08 -18.50
CA GLN A 39 -19.29 -32.71 -18.68
C GLN A 39 -17.88 -32.69 -18.12
N SER A 40 -16.91 -32.94 -19.00
CA SER A 40 -15.55 -32.46 -18.81
C SER A 40 -15.67 -31.03 -18.34
N GLU A 41 -15.16 -30.76 -17.14
CA GLU A 41 -14.81 -29.41 -16.75
C GLU A 41 -13.91 -28.89 -17.86
N HIS A 42 -14.39 -27.86 -18.57
CA HIS A 42 -13.70 -27.35 -19.74
C HIS A 42 -12.65 -26.39 -19.20
N ALA A 43 -11.45 -26.93 -18.95
CA ALA A 43 -10.30 -26.15 -18.48
C ALA A 43 -10.18 -24.88 -19.31
N ILE A 44 -10.07 -23.74 -18.63
CA ILE A 44 -10.16 -22.43 -19.26
C ILE A 44 -8.96 -22.29 -20.19
N SER A 45 -9.16 -21.80 -21.42
CA SER A 45 -8.02 -21.59 -22.31
C SER A 45 -7.01 -20.66 -21.64
N GLN A 46 -5.75 -21.07 -21.59
CA GLN A 46 -4.66 -20.38 -20.87
C GLN A 46 -4.48 -18.90 -21.27
N HIS A 47 -5.03 -18.45 -22.40
CA HIS A 47 -5.03 -17.03 -22.78
C HIS A 47 -6.06 -16.17 -22.01
N TRP A 48 -7.07 -16.78 -21.39
CA TRP A 48 -8.01 -16.12 -20.47
C TRP A 48 -7.51 -16.10 -19.02
N ILE A 49 -6.63 -17.03 -18.64
CA ILE A 49 -6.05 -17.06 -17.29
C ILE A 49 -5.24 -15.78 -17.08
N GLY A 50 -5.57 -15.02 -16.04
CA GLY A 50 -5.10 -13.66 -15.82
C GLY A 50 -5.77 -12.99 -14.63
N ASN A 51 -5.08 -11.99 -14.07
CA ASN A 51 -5.75 -10.93 -13.33
C ASN A 51 -6.08 -9.81 -14.32
N TYR A 52 -7.25 -9.19 -14.16
CA TYR A 52 -7.69 -8.08 -15.00
C TYR A 52 -8.26 -6.98 -14.12
N SER A 53 -7.78 -5.75 -14.31
CA SER A 53 -8.16 -4.61 -13.48
C SER A 53 -8.76 -3.49 -14.32
N LEU A 54 -9.56 -2.64 -13.65
CA LEU A 54 -10.16 -1.44 -14.23
C LEU A 54 -10.60 -0.47 -13.12
N TYR A 55 -10.03 0.72 -13.07
CA TYR A 55 -10.43 1.78 -12.14
C TYR A 55 -11.38 2.80 -12.78
N ILE A 56 -12.47 3.16 -12.09
CA ILE A 56 -13.47 4.12 -12.55
C ILE A 56 -13.64 5.28 -11.54
N LEU A 57 -13.37 6.50 -11.99
CA LEU A 57 -13.58 7.74 -11.23
C LEU A 57 -15.05 8.17 -11.23
N SER A 58 -15.53 8.69 -10.09
CA SER A 58 -16.94 9.04 -9.84
C SER A 58 -17.36 10.44 -10.39
N GLY A 59 -16.92 10.76 -11.62
CA GLY A 59 -17.41 11.89 -12.40
C GLY A 59 -16.78 13.26 -12.15
N GLU A 60 -16.86 14.12 -13.16
CA GLU A 60 -16.17 15.42 -13.30
C GLU A 60 -16.75 16.57 -12.42
N THR A 61 -17.56 16.26 -11.40
CA THR A 61 -18.38 17.28 -10.69
C THR A 61 -18.35 17.14 -9.17
N ILE A 62 -17.31 16.54 -8.61
CA ILE A 62 -16.98 16.65 -7.18
C ILE A 62 -16.11 17.90 -7.01
N GLN A 63 -16.38 18.69 -5.96
CA GLN A 63 -15.71 19.98 -5.74
C GLN A 63 -14.25 19.80 -5.30
N GLU A 64 -13.48 20.89 -5.39
CA GLU A 64 -12.00 20.92 -5.43
C GLU A 64 -11.27 20.30 -4.21
N ASP A 65 -11.99 19.95 -3.13
CA ASP A 65 -11.47 19.33 -1.91
C ASP A 65 -11.57 17.78 -1.89
N ALA A 66 -12.09 17.11 -2.94
CA ALA A 66 -12.29 15.65 -2.96
C ALA A 66 -12.00 14.98 -4.31
N SER A 67 -10.76 15.17 -4.81
CA SER A 67 -10.15 14.27 -5.80
C SER A 67 -10.05 12.83 -5.26
N ASN A 68 -10.08 11.84 -6.16
CA ASN A 68 -9.88 10.40 -5.89
C ASN A 68 -11.05 9.65 -5.25
N ILE A 69 -12.30 10.08 -5.50
CA ILE A 69 -13.48 9.23 -5.29
C ILE A 69 -13.68 8.35 -6.54
N GLY A 70 -13.38 7.05 -6.41
CA GLY A 70 -13.53 6.05 -7.47
C GLY A 70 -13.72 4.62 -6.95
N VAL A 71 -13.85 3.66 -7.88
CA VAL A 71 -14.03 2.22 -7.62
C VAL A 71 -13.18 1.42 -8.60
N GLY A 72 -12.34 0.52 -8.09
CA GLY A 72 -11.66 -0.55 -8.83
C GLY A 72 -12.57 -1.75 -9.06
N TYR A 73 -12.38 -2.41 -10.19
CA TYR A 73 -13.16 -3.56 -10.64
C TYR A 73 -12.23 -4.63 -11.20
N ASP A 74 -12.10 -5.73 -10.47
CA ASP A 74 -11.04 -6.70 -10.69
C ASP A 74 -11.62 -8.09 -10.96
N PHE A 75 -11.01 -8.80 -11.91
CA PHE A 75 -11.37 -10.15 -12.30
C PHE A 75 -10.15 -11.05 -12.18
N GLU A 76 -10.21 -12.00 -11.25
CA GLU A 76 -9.22 -13.07 -11.13
C GLU A 76 -9.73 -14.29 -11.91
N ILE A 77 -8.95 -14.81 -12.84
CA ILE A 77 -9.33 -15.94 -13.69
C ILE A 77 -8.27 -17.04 -13.57
N GLN A 78 -8.54 -18.04 -12.72
CA GLN A 78 -7.73 -19.26 -12.57
C GLN A 78 -8.47 -20.49 -13.15
N ASP A 79 -7.75 -21.59 -13.38
CA ASP A 79 -8.34 -22.88 -13.76
C ASP A 79 -9.29 -23.47 -12.69
N SER A 80 -9.10 -23.12 -11.42
CA SER A 80 -9.82 -23.66 -10.26
C SER A 80 -11.01 -22.78 -9.81
N MET A 81 -10.89 -21.47 -10.00
CA MET A 81 -11.81 -20.46 -9.47
C MET A 81 -11.73 -19.19 -10.32
N VAL A 82 -12.87 -18.51 -10.46
CA VAL A 82 -12.96 -17.19 -11.08
C VAL A 82 -13.67 -16.27 -10.09
N SER A 83 -13.10 -15.10 -9.80
CA SER A 83 -13.68 -14.11 -8.90
C SER A 83 -13.93 -12.78 -9.61
N PHE A 84 -14.83 -11.97 -9.04
CA PHE A 84 -15.04 -10.57 -9.42
C PHE A 84 -15.16 -9.73 -8.15
N THR A 85 -14.32 -8.70 -8.07
CA THR A 85 -14.26 -7.74 -6.96
C THR A 85 -14.69 -6.37 -7.45
N ALA A 86 -15.35 -5.60 -6.57
CA ALA A 86 -15.52 -4.18 -6.74
C ALA A 86 -15.16 -3.49 -5.42
N GLU A 87 -14.13 -2.65 -5.42
CA GLU A 87 -13.58 -2.01 -4.22
C GLU A 87 -13.36 -0.51 -4.41
N GLY A 88 -13.74 0.30 -3.42
CA GLY A 88 -13.53 1.75 -3.42
C GLY A 88 -14.63 2.49 -2.67
N PHE A 89 -14.97 3.69 -3.12
CA PHE A 89 -15.85 4.60 -2.39
C PHE A 89 -17.21 3.97 -2.03
N GLN A 90 -17.40 3.70 -0.73
CA GLN A 90 -18.61 3.07 -0.15
C GLN A 90 -19.01 1.76 -0.84
N THR A 91 -18.07 1.09 -1.49
CA THR A 91 -18.29 -0.08 -2.36
C THR A 91 -17.23 -1.11 -2.05
N PHE A 92 -17.59 -2.19 -1.35
CA PHE A 92 -16.76 -3.39 -1.30
C PHE A 92 -17.62 -4.65 -1.37
N PHE A 93 -17.40 -5.46 -2.41
CA PHE A 93 -17.90 -6.83 -2.50
C PHE A 93 -17.02 -7.70 -3.40
N VAL A 94 -17.03 -9.00 -3.12
CA VAL A 94 -16.32 -10.05 -3.85
C VAL A 94 -17.31 -11.18 -4.16
N CYS A 95 -17.38 -11.65 -5.41
CA CYS A 95 -18.20 -12.80 -5.79
C CYS A 95 -17.48 -13.84 -6.63
N GLU A 96 -17.84 -15.11 -6.42
CA GLU A 96 -17.42 -16.22 -7.25
C GLU A 96 -18.24 -16.23 -8.54
N CYS A 97 -17.56 -16.44 -9.65
CA CYS A 97 -18.14 -16.54 -10.98
C CYS A 97 -18.08 -17.98 -11.51
N SER A 98 -19.01 -18.29 -12.40
CA SER A 98 -18.91 -19.41 -13.34
C SER A 98 -18.71 -18.86 -14.74
N VAL A 99 -17.96 -19.57 -15.58
CA VAL A 99 -17.61 -19.08 -16.93
C VAL A 99 -18.33 -19.85 -18.04
N ARG A 100 -18.48 -19.19 -19.18
CA ARG A 100 -18.74 -19.81 -20.48
C ARG A 100 -17.78 -19.25 -21.51
N GLU A 101 -16.85 -20.07 -21.97
CA GLU A 101 -15.87 -19.70 -22.98
C GLU A 101 -16.43 -19.87 -24.40
N SER A 102 -16.03 -18.95 -25.27
CA SER A 102 -16.00 -19.09 -26.72
C SER A 102 -14.65 -18.55 -27.23
N LYS A 103 -14.27 -18.90 -28.46
CA LYS A 103 -12.91 -18.66 -29.01
C LYS A 103 -12.32 -17.27 -28.73
N ASP A 104 -13.14 -16.23 -28.81
CA ASP A 104 -12.71 -14.82 -28.69
C ASP A 104 -13.51 -14.05 -27.60
N GLN A 105 -14.35 -14.74 -26.80
CA GLN A 105 -15.17 -14.14 -25.75
C GLN A 105 -15.36 -15.06 -24.53
N LEU A 106 -15.23 -14.52 -23.32
CA LEU A 106 -15.48 -15.20 -22.05
C LEU A 106 -16.63 -14.52 -21.30
N LEU A 107 -17.69 -15.26 -21.02
CA LEU A 107 -18.87 -14.77 -20.29
C LEU A 107 -18.81 -15.21 -18.82
N LEU A 108 -18.75 -14.26 -17.89
CA LEU A 108 -18.78 -14.47 -16.45
C LEU A 108 -20.21 -14.34 -15.92
N LEU A 109 -20.65 -15.35 -15.16
CA LEU A 109 -21.99 -15.47 -14.59
C LEU A 109 -21.88 -15.67 -13.07
N TYR A 110 -22.60 -14.85 -12.31
CA TYR A 110 -22.57 -14.85 -10.84
C TYR A 110 -22.97 -16.22 -10.29
N LYS A 111 -22.13 -16.79 -9.42
CA LYS A 111 -22.35 -18.09 -8.77
C LYS A 111 -22.81 -17.89 -7.33
N ARG A 112 -22.02 -17.15 -6.53
CA ARG A 112 -22.34 -16.75 -5.16
C ARG A 112 -21.46 -15.58 -4.72
N LYS A 113 -21.92 -14.78 -3.76
CA LYS A 113 -21.04 -13.87 -3.02
C LYS A 113 -20.01 -14.65 -2.20
N ILE A 114 -18.83 -14.06 -2.04
CA ILE A 114 -17.77 -14.50 -1.13
C ILE A 114 -17.80 -13.58 0.09
N GLU A 115 -17.68 -12.27 -0.15
CA GLU A 115 -17.65 -11.23 0.89
C GLU A 115 -18.39 -9.97 0.42
N GLU A 116 -18.93 -9.18 1.35
CA GLU A 116 -19.54 -7.87 1.06
C GLU A 116 -19.59 -6.98 2.32
N THR A 117 -19.31 -5.69 2.17
CA THR A 117 -19.86 -4.63 3.03
C THR A 117 -21.00 -3.88 2.33
N THR A 118 -20.95 -3.81 1.00
CA THR A 118 -21.95 -3.19 0.13
C THR A 118 -22.69 -4.26 -0.66
N THR A 119 -24.02 -4.31 -0.54
CA THR A 119 -24.85 -5.40 -1.09
C THR A 119 -24.54 -5.72 -2.55
N VAL A 120 -24.14 -6.98 -2.81
CA VAL A 120 -23.87 -7.49 -4.16
C VAL A 120 -25.06 -7.21 -5.11
N PRO A 121 -24.83 -6.63 -6.31
CA PRO A 121 -25.90 -6.20 -7.22
C PRO A 121 -26.64 -7.35 -7.92
N PHE A 122 -26.06 -8.56 -7.94
CA PHE A 122 -26.63 -9.75 -8.58
C PHE A 122 -27.72 -10.40 -7.71
N ARG A 123 -28.81 -10.82 -8.33
CA ARG A 123 -30.03 -11.31 -7.64
C ARG A 123 -30.18 -12.82 -7.69
N ASN A 124 -29.69 -13.47 -8.74
CA ASN A 124 -29.81 -14.90 -8.98
C ASN A 124 -28.47 -15.50 -9.43
N GLU A 125 -28.20 -16.74 -9.04
CA GLU A 125 -27.16 -17.55 -9.69
C GLU A 125 -27.44 -17.64 -11.20
N GLY A 126 -26.43 -17.34 -12.02
CA GLY A 126 -26.55 -17.22 -13.47
C GLY A 126 -26.80 -15.80 -14.00
N ASP A 127 -26.99 -14.78 -13.15
CA ASP A 127 -27.00 -13.37 -13.59
C ASP A 127 -25.64 -13.00 -14.21
N THR A 128 -25.61 -12.16 -15.26
CA THR A 128 -24.37 -11.79 -15.96
C THR A 128 -23.54 -10.79 -15.15
N VAL A 129 -22.28 -11.14 -14.89
CA VAL A 129 -21.29 -10.30 -14.21
C VAL A 129 -20.54 -9.45 -15.23
N ALA A 130 -19.99 -10.10 -16.27
CA ALA A 130 -19.22 -9.45 -17.32
C ALA A 130 -19.16 -10.33 -18.58
N LEU A 131 -19.00 -9.69 -19.73
CA LEU A 131 -18.53 -10.30 -20.97
C LEU A 131 -17.15 -9.71 -21.27
N ILE A 132 -16.11 -10.54 -21.24
CA ILE A 132 -14.75 -10.18 -21.66
C ILE A 132 -14.58 -10.64 -23.11
N THR A 133 -13.95 -9.80 -23.94
CA THR A 133 -13.67 -10.07 -25.35
C THR A 133 -12.19 -9.84 -25.65
N CYS A 134 -11.58 -10.70 -26.46
CA CYS A 134 -10.18 -10.57 -26.88
C CYS A 134 -10.14 -10.16 -28.36
N GLU A 135 -9.61 -8.96 -28.63
CA GLU A 135 -9.49 -8.41 -29.98
C GLU A 135 -8.06 -7.91 -30.21
N GLN A 136 -7.37 -8.50 -31.19
CA GLN A 136 -5.98 -8.14 -31.56
C GLN A 136 -4.98 -8.25 -30.40
N GLY A 137 -5.24 -9.11 -29.41
CA GLY A 137 -4.43 -9.27 -28.20
C GLY A 137 -4.74 -8.28 -27.08
N LYS A 138 -5.76 -7.43 -27.24
CA LYS A 138 -6.29 -6.57 -26.17
C LYS A 138 -7.60 -7.13 -25.62
N TYR A 139 -7.79 -7.00 -24.32
CA TYR A 139 -8.96 -7.48 -23.61
C TYR A 139 -9.92 -6.33 -23.33
N TYR A 140 -11.22 -6.58 -23.45
CA TYR A 140 -12.25 -5.57 -23.22
C TYR A 140 -13.45 -6.14 -22.48
N VAL A 141 -13.94 -5.41 -21.47
CA VAL A 141 -15.11 -5.78 -20.67
C VAL A 141 -16.36 -5.05 -21.12
N GLN A 142 -17.50 -5.76 -21.05
CA GLN A 142 -18.84 -5.17 -20.96
C GLN A 142 -19.54 -5.75 -19.71
N SER A 143 -20.01 -4.90 -18.79
CA SER A 143 -20.68 -5.34 -17.57
C SER A 143 -21.94 -4.52 -17.27
N PRO A 144 -23.00 -5.12 -16.72
CA PRO A 144 -24.17 -4.38 -16.24
C PRO A 144 -23.96 -3.67 -14.90
N VAL A 145 -22.82 -3.85 -14.24
CA VAL A 145 -22.54 -3.25 -12.91
C VAL A 145 -21.33 -2.30 -12.89
N ILE A 146 -20.46 -2.36 -13.90
CA ILE A 146 -19.38 -1.37 -14.10
C ILE A 146 -19.94 -0.19 -14.92
N PRO A 147 -19.96 1.05 -14.39
CA PRO A 147 -20.31 2.24 -15.14
C PRO A 147 -19.12 2.79 -15.94
N VAL A 148 -19.40 3.46 -17.05
CA VAL A 148 -18.49 4.48 -17.63
C VAL A 148 -18.96 5.89 -17.25
N ALA A 149 -18.15 6.90 -17.59
CA ALA A 149 -18.47 8.31 -17.42
C ALA A 149 -19.93 8.64 -17.81
N GLY A 150 -20.64 9.33 -16.91
CA GLY A 150 -22.09 9.58 -17.06
C GLY A 150 -23.00 8.44 -16.60
N TRP A 151 -22.49 7.47 -15.83
CA TRP A 151 -23.26 6.33 -15.27
C TRP A 151 -23.93 5.43 -16.33
N VAL A 152 -23.22 5.20 -17.44
CA VAL A 152 -23.72 4.31 -18.51
C VAL A 152 -23.09 2.92 -18.38
N TYR A 153 -23.91 1.88 -18.42
CA TYR A 153 -23.50 0.49 -18.21
C TYR A 153 -23.44 -0.31 -19.52
N ASN A 154 -22.80 -1.48 -19.51
CA ASN A 154 -22.61 -2.39 -20.65
C ASN A 154 -21.87 -1.79 -21.87
N GLN A 155 -21.21 -0.63 -21.72
CA GLN A 155 -20.26 -0.16 -22.72
C GLN A 155 -19.01 -1.04 -22.73
N LYS A 156 -18.28 -1.03 -23.86
CA LYS A 156 -17.04 -1.79 -24.03
C LYS A 156 -15.86 -0.96 -23.58
N ILE A 157 -15.25 -1.36 -22.46
CA ILE A 157 -14.11 -0.70 -21.81
C ILE A 157 -12.87 -1.55 -22.05
N LEU A 158 -11.69 -0.95 -22.20
CA LEU A 158 -10.43 -1.71 -22.19
C LEU A 158 -10.23 -2.30 -20.79
N LEU A 159 -9.84 -3.57 -20.71
CA LEU A 159 -9.25 -4.14 -19.50
C LEU A 159 -7.74 -4.11 -19.62
N GLU A 160 -7.10 -3.78 -18.51
CA GLU A 160 -5.69 -4.11 -18.32
C GLU A 160 -5.62 -5.58 -17.88
N LYS A 161 -4.56 -6.28 -18.30
CA LYS A 161 -4.38 -7.70 -17.99
C LYS A 161 -2.96 -7.93 -17.53
N GLU A 162 -2.84 -8.40 -16.30
CA GLU A 162 -1.59 -8.92 -15.75
C GLU A 162 -1.45 -10.42 -16.05
N PRO A 163 -0.23 -10.91 -16.27
CA PRO A 163 0.02 -12.35 -16.30
C PRO A 163 -0.26 -12.93 -14.90
N VAL A 164 -0.88 -14.11 -14.83
CA VAL A 164 -0.88 -14.84 -13.54
C VAL A 164 0.55 -15.27 -13.26
N ASN A 165 1.06 -14.88 -12.10
CA ASN A 165 2.28 -15.48 -11.54
C ASN A 165 1.99 -16.94 -11.17
N THR A 166 2.06 -17.84 -12.15
CA THR A 166 1.95 -19.29 -11.96
C THR A 166 3.26 -19.90 -11.43
N SER A 167 4.14 -19.10 -10.87
CA SER A 167 5.02 -19.56 -9.81
C SER A 167 4.14 -19.92 -8.61
N GLU A 168 4.07 -21.22 -8.30
CA GLU A 168 3.96 -21.64 -6.90
C GLU A 168 4.99 -20.84 -6.09
N GLU A 169 4.68 -20.49 -4.84
CA GLU A 169 5.66 -19.90 -3.91
C GLU A 169 6.75 -20.94 -3.61
N SER A 170 7.70 -21.09 -4.54
CA SER A 170 8.98 -21.67 -4.25
C SER A 170 9.71 -20.71 -3.33
N ASP A 171 10.06 -21.17 -2.12
CA ASP A 171 10.94 -20.48 -1.17
C ASP A 171 12.31 -20.22 -1.81
N HIS A 172 12.39 -19.17 -2.62
CA HIS A 172 13.60 -18.74 -3.30
C HIS A 172 14.18 -17.57 -2.52
N ASP A 173 15.20 -17.86 -1.70
CA ASP A 173 16.01 -16.92 -0.90
C ASP A 173 16.79 -15.92 -1.80
N SER A 174 16.09 -15.12 -2.60
CA SER A 174 16.69 -14.28 -3.63
C SER A 174 15.95 -12.95 -3.84
N ILE A 175 16.35 -12.00 -2.99
CA ILE A 175 16.26 -10.53 -3.18
C ILE A 175 14.86 -9.94 -2.91
N PRO A 176 14.73 -8.99 -1.97
CA PRO A 176 13.47 -8.31 -1.67
C PRO A 176 13.12 -7.29 -2.74
N GLU A 177 11.83 -7.05 -2.90
CA GLU A 177 11.25 -6.02 -3.74
C GLU A 177 10.90 -4.78 -2.91
N ILE A 178 10.92 -3.62 -3.57
CA ILE A 178 10.82 -2.27 -3.02
C ILE A 178 10.29 -1.39 -4.17
N THR A 179 9.63 -0.29 -3.87
CA THR A 179 9.15 0.69 -4.87
C THR A 179 9.85 2.05 -4.73
N TYR A 180 10.19 2.67 -5.87
CA TYR A 180 10.68 4.04 -5.99
C TYR A 180 9.53 5.02 -6.30
N TRP A 181 9.61 6.27 -5.84
CA TRP A 181 8.61 7.31 -6.12
C TRP A 181 9.22 8.71 -6.33
N HIS A 182 8.70 9.47 -7.29
CA HIS A 182 9.03 10.88 -7.58
C HIS A 182 7.73 11.64 -7.89
N GLU A 183 7.62 12.92 -7.51
CA GLU A 183 6.41 13.74 -7.66
C GLU A 183 5.94 13.99 -9.11
N ASP A 184 6.74 13.61 -10.11
CA ASP A 184 6.44 13.75 -11.55
C ASP A 184 6.03 12.40 -12.20
N PHE A 185 5.92 11.33 -11.41
CA PHE A 185 5.45 10.01 -11.86
C PHE A 185 4.15 9.63 -11.12
N GLU A 186 3.11 9.34 -11.90
CA GLU A 186 2.01 8.48 -11.43
C GLU A 186 2.61 7.14 -10.99
N TYR A 187 1.99 6.49 -9.97
CA TYR A 187 2.48 5.26 -9.35
C TYR A 187 3.03 4.26 -10.38
N GLY A 188 4.35 4.13 -10.43
CA GLY A 188 5.04 3.41 -11.51
C GLY A 188 4.78 1.91 -11.42
N THR A 189 4.13 1.36 -12.44
CA THR A 189 3.86 -0.08 -12.59
C THR A 189 5.07 -0.87 -13.11
N GLU A 190 6.28 -0.44 -12.74
CA GLU A 190 7.55 -1.12 -13.06
C GLU A 190 8.37 -1.35 -11.78
N GLU A 191 9.00 -2.53 -11.70
CA GLU A 191 9.56 -3.17 -10.51
C GLU A 191 10.92 -2.55 -10.05
N ASP A 192 10.97 -1.24 -9.76
CA ASP A 192 12.25 -0.52 -9.57
C ASP A 192 12.79 -0.55 -8.11
N HIS A 193 13.37 -1.69 -7.71
CA HIS A 193 13.76 -2.03 -6.34
C HIS A 193 14.91 -1.18 -5.71
N LEU A 194 14.88 -0.99 -4.37
CA LEU A 194 15.99 -0.49 -3.53
C LEU A 194 17.28 -1.20 -3.88
N ASP A 195 17.27 -2.51 -4.11
CA ASP A 195 18.50 -3.30 -4.32
C ASP A 195 19.27 -2.90 -5.60
N ARG A 196 18.71 -2.01 -6.44
CA ARG A 196 19.39 -1.26 -7.50
C ARG A 196 20.12 0.00 -6.99
N TRP A 197 19.57 0.63 -5.95
CA TRP A 197 19.96 1.92 -5.35
C TRP A 197 20.78 1.79 -4.05
N VAL A 198 20.60 0.72 -3.28
CA VAL A 198 21.44 0.36 -2.13
C VAL A 198 22.62 -0.48 -2.55
N ILE A 199 23.81 -0.06 -2.15
CA ILE A 199 25.02 -0.86 -2.19
C ILE A 199 25.21 -1.46 -0.78
N PRO A 200 25.18 -2.79 -0.61
CA PRO A 200 25.50 -3.42 0.67
C PRO A 200 26.89 -3.05 1.17
N ILE A 201 27.00 -2.83 2.48
CA ILE A 201 28.26 -2.50 3.18
C ILE A 201 28.40 -3.33 4.45
N ASP A 202 29.59 -3.35 5.05
CA ASP A 202 29.78 -3.94 6.37
C ASP A 202 29.46 -2.96 7.52
N GLU A 203 29.27 -3.51 8.72
CA GLU A 203 29.00 -2.75 9.94
C GLU A 203 30.12 -1.77 10.28
N ALA A 204 31.38 -2.06 9.96
CA ALA A 204 32.50 -1.18 10.27
C ALA A 204 32.50 0.06 9.36
N GLU A 205 32.11 -0.07 8.08
CA GLU A 205 31.90 1.06 7.18
C GLU A 205 30.75 1.96 7.67
N PHE A 206 29.63 1.37 8.09
CA PHE A 206 28.51 2.11 8.68
C PHE A 206 28.87 2.81 9.99
N LEU A 207 29.50 2.12 10.95
CA LEU A 207 29.92 2.71 12.21
C LEU A 207 30.97 3.82 11.99
N ALA A 208 31.86 3.69 11.01
CA ALA A 208 32.81 4.73 10.64
C ALA A 208 32.16 5.95 9.97
N ALA A 209 31.03 5.79 9.26
CA ALA A 209 30.22 6.91 8.78
C ALA A 209 29.48 7.58 9.96
N SER A 210 28.70 6.79 10.71
CA SER A 210 27.86 7.23 11.83
C SER A 210 28.64 7.98 12.92
N ALA A 211 29.83 7.50 13.29
CA ALA A 211 30.66 8.17 14.31
C ALA A 211 31.25 9.53 13.88
N ASN A 212 31.27 9.83 12.58
CA ASN A 212 31.71 11.12 12.04
C ASN A 212 30.53 12.05 11.69
N TYR A 213 29.35 11.50 11.42
CA TYR A 213 28.14 12.27 11.14
C TYR A 213 27.66 13.05 12.38
N LYS A 214 27.21 14.28 12.16
CA LYS A 214 26.57 15.13 13.18
C LYS A 214 25.47 15.94 12.52
N ASN A 215 24.22 15.63 12.85
CA ASN A 215 23.08 16.38 12.36
C ASN A 215 23.07 17.82 12.93
N ILE A 216 22.63 18.79 12.13
CA ILE A 216 22.41 20.17 12.58
C ILE A 216 21.33 20.16 13.67
N GLN A 217 21.55 20.91 14.76
CA GLN A 217 20.61 21.02 15.87
C GLN A 217 19.98 22.42 15.90
N PRO A 218 18.67 22.56 16.18
CA PRO A 218 18.02 23.85 16.28
C PRO A 218 18.58 24.67 17.46
N ASP A 219 18.85 25.95 17.22
CA ASP A 219 19.24 26.89 18.28
C ASP A 219 18.02 27.24 19.14
N SER A 220 17.96 26.64 20.32
CA SER A 220 16.93 26.87 21.33
C SER A 220 17.08 28.20 22.07
N THR A 221 18.16 28.96 21.86
CA THR A 221 18.30 30.33 22.40
C THR A 221 17.52 31.36 21.58
N VAL A 222 17.21 31.07 20.31
CA VAL A 222 16.28 31.87 19.50
C VAL A 222 14.85 31.62 20.01
N GLN A 223 14.26 32.61 20.66
CA GLN A 223 12.91 32.53 21.23
C GLN A 223 11.86 33.10 20.26
N LEU A 224 10.71 32.44 20.16
CA LEU A 224 9.52 32.97 19.48
C LEU A 224 8.62 33.72 20.49
N PRO A 225 7.95 34.83 20.08
CA PRO A 225 6.87 35.41 20.85
C PRO A 225 5.72 34.40 21.00
N THR A 226 5.24 34.22 22.24
CA THR A 226 4.09 33.38 22.56
C THR A 226 2.99 34.18 23.25
N ASP A 227 1.74 33.92 22.88
CA ASP A 227 0.54 34.43 23.55
C ASP A 227 -0.53 33.33 23.57
N GLN A 228 -1.16 33.12 24.73
CA GLN A 228 -2.31 32.19 24.93
C GLN A 228 -2.18 30.80 24.27
N GLY A 229 -0.99 30.19 24.28
CA GLY A 229 -0.76 28.86 23.66
C GLY A 229 -0.57 28.90 22.15
N SER A 230 -0.23 30.06 21.59
CA SER A 230 0.12 30.25 20.18
C SER A 230 1.52 30.84 20.03
N TYR A 231 2.27 30.39 19.01
CA TYR A 231 3.58 30.91 18.62
C TYR A 231 3.43 31.86 17.42
N SER A 232 4.10 33.01 17.46
CA SER A 232 4.10 34.00 16.37
C SER A 232 5.41 33.97 15.59
N VAL A 233 5.43 33.31 14.44
CA VAL A 233 6.56 33.23 13.52
C VAL A 233 6.58 34.48 12.62
N SER A 234 7.57 35.35 12.79
CA SER A 234 7.77 36.54 11.94
C SER A 234 8.48 36.16 10.63
N LEU A 235 7.84 36.45 9.50
CA LEU A 235 8.30 36.09 8.16
C LEU A 235 9.13 37.20 7.52
N GLU A 236 9.97 36.85 6.54
CA GLU A 236 10.86 37.81 5.86
C GLU A 236 10.12 38.88 5.05
N ASN A 237 8.92 38.55 4.57
CA ASN A 237 8.01 39.50 3.91
C ASN A 237 7.34 40.51 4.89
N GLY A 238 7.57 40.39 6.20
CA GLY A 238 7.01 41.26 7.24
C GLY A 238 5.62 40.85 7.74
N HIS A 239 5.06 39.74 7.25
CA HIS A 239 3.88 39.11 7.84
C HIS A 239 4.23 38.22 9.03
N THR A 240 3.21 37.74 9.74
CA THR A 240 3.37 36.79 10.85
C THR A 240 2.51 35.56 10.58
N LYS A 241 3.10 34.35 10.59
CA LYS A 241 2.34 33.10 10.72
C LYS A 241 2.10 32.83 12.21
N VAL A 242 0.88 32.46 12.57
CA VAL A 242 0.52 32.06 13.93
C VAL A 242 0.27 30.56 13.93
N LEU A 243 0.98 29.85 14.80
CA LEU A 243 0.76 28.43 15.09
C LEU A 243 0.02 28.35 16.42
N SER A 244 -1.16 27.74 16.43
CA SER A 244 -2.02 27.65 17.62
C SER A 244 -2.36 26.19 17.92
N ASP A 245 -2.11 25.78 19.16
CA ASP A 245 -2.63 24.54 19.70
C ASP A 245 -4.17 24.52 19.62
N CYS A 246 -4.74 23.35 19.37
CA CYS A 246 -6.17 23.09 19.40
C CYS A 246 -6.43 21.87 20.28
N TYR A 247 -7.13 22.09 21.39
CA TYR A 247 -7.41 21.08 22.43
C TYR A 247 -8.86 20.57 22.39
N GLU A 248 -9.57 20.74 21.27
CA GLU A 248 -10.93 20.22 21.11
C GLU A 248 -10.94 18.69 20.90
N GLN A 249 -12.00 18.03 21.38
CA GLN A 249 -12.24 16.59 21.15
C GLN A 249 -12.89 16.36 19.78
N SER A 250 -12.19 16.80 18.73
CA SER A 250 -12.66 16.82 17.35
C SER A 250 -11.51 16.49 16.40
N ASP A 251 -11.81 16.39 15.10
CA ASP A 251 -10.83 16.09 14.04
C ASP A 251 -9.75 17.18 13.87
N ALA A 252 -9.84 18.26 14.64
CA ALA A 252 -8.91 19.40 14.63
C ALA A 252 -7.86 19.38 15.77
N TYR A 253 -7.66 18.27 16.50
CA TYR A 253 -6.62 18.19 17.53
C TYR A 253 -5.22 18.38 16.92
N ARG A 254 -4.48 19.38 17.45
CA ARG A 254 -3.08 19.66 17.10
C ARG A 254 -2.38 20.42 18.21
N LYS A 255 -1.07 20.25 18.33
CA LYS A 255 -0.28 20.80 19.43
C LYS A 255 1.19 20.95 19.02
N TYR A 256 1.78 22.09 19.37
CA TYR A 256 3.12 22.49 18.94
C TYR A 256 4.06 22.66 20.14
N LEU A 257 5.20 21.97 20.13
CA LEU A 257 6.28 22.16 21.11
C LEU A 257 7.54 22.66 20.42
N TYR A 258 7.78 23.97 20.48
CA TYR A 258 8.92 24.63 19.86
C TYR A 258 10.28 24.11 20.38
N LYS A 259 11.22 23.89 19.47
CA LYS A 259 12.56 23.33 19.73
C LYS A 259 13.71 24.30 19.48
N GLY A 260 13.50 25.30 18.63
CA GLY A 260 14.52 26.29 18.27
C GLY A 260 14.50 26.63 16.77
N TYR A 261 15.55 27.32 16.32
CA TYR A 261 15.68 27.81 14.95
C TYR A 261 16.90 27.20 14.26
N LEU A 262 16.73 26.71 13.02
CA LEU A 262 17.81 26.27 12.14
C LEU A 262 18.16 27.43 11.21
N ALA A 263 19.23 28.16 11.54
CA ALA A 263 19.64 29.36 10.80
C ALA A 263 20.11 29.04 9.37
N GLU A 264 20.78 27.90 9.19
CA GLU A 264 21.28 27.40 7.91
C GLU A 264 20.14 26.98 6.97
N MET A 265 19.02 26.50 7.52
CA MET A 265 17.84 26.06 6.77
C MET A 265 16.74 27.13 6.70
N ASN A 266 16.89 28.24 7.41
CA ASN A 266 15.91 29.32 7.58
C ASN A 266 14.54 28.88 8.16
N CYS A 267 14.51 27.85 9.02
CA CYS A 267 13.28 27.27 9.55
C CYS A 267 13.20 27.27 11.09
N TYR A 268 12.00 27.46 11.62
CA TYR A 268 11.66 27.20 13.01
C TYR A 268 11.21 25.75 13.16
N VAL A 269 11.64 25.07 14.22
CA VAL A 269 11.41 23.62 14.43
C VAL A 269 10.49 23.39 15.62
N PHE A 270 9.50 22.53 15.45
CA PHE A 270 8.54 22.12 16.48
C PHE A 270 8.41 20.59 16.50
N GLU A 271 8.27 19.99 17.68
CA GLU A 271 7.54 18.72 17.77
C GLU A 271 6.04 19.01 17.52
N TYR A 272 5.41 18.14 16.74
CA TYR A 272 3.99 18.21 16.39
C TYR A 272 3.27 16.95 16.87
N GLU A 273 2.11 17.15 17.48
CA GLU A 273 1.23 16.09 17.97
C GLU A 273 -0.20 16.45 17.52
N GLY A 274 -0.81 15.64 16.66
CA GLY A 274 -2.15 15.87 16.13
C GLY A 274 -2.88 14.57 15.80
N LEU A 275 -4.16 14.64 15.40
CA LEU A 275 -4.97 13.44 15.21
C LEU A 275 -4.50 12.56 14.03
N GLU A 276 -4.10 13.19 12.92
CA GLU A 276 -3.70 12.49 11.69
C GLU A 276 -2.22 12.06 11.69
N TRP A 277 -1.35 12.77 12.42
CA TRP A 277 0.07 12.43 12.52
C TRP A 277 0.74 13.05 13.76
N GLU A 278 1.81 12.40 14.21
CA GLU A 278 2.81 12.92 15.15
C GLU A 278 4.17 12.98 14.43
N GLY A 279 5.04 13.92 14.81
CA GLY A 279 6.35 14.08 14.19
C GLY A 279 7.03 15.42 14.46
N ILE A 280 7.80 15.91 13.48
CA ILE A 280 8.50 17.19 13.53
C ILE A 280 7.96 18.11 12.42
N SER A 281 7.55 19.33 12.81
CA SER A 281 7.11 20.40 11.90
C SER A 281 8.24 21.41 11.69
N TYR A 282 8.60 21.63 10.42
CA TYR A 282 9.58 22.63 9.98
C TYR A 282 8.85 23.80 9.33
N VAL A 283 8.82 24.95 9.99
CA VAL A 283 8.10 26.14 9.50
C VAL A 283 9.08 27.14 8.90
N SER A 284 8.95 27.37 7.60
CA SER A 284 9.77 28.28 6.81
C SER A 284 9.58 29.72 7.26
N LYS A 285 10.70 30.43 7.47
CA LYS A 285 10.68 31.87 7.76
C LYS A 285 10.54 32.74 6.50
N ALA A 286 10.90 32.22 5.33
CA ALA A 286 10.81 32.95 4.08
C ALA A 286 9.35 33.18 3.66
N ASN A 287 8.55 32.11 3.63
CA ASN A 287 7.19 32.10 3.09
C ASN A 287 6.10 31.73 4.13
N GLY A 288 6.44 31.04 5.23
CA GLY A 288 5.49 30.55 6.24
C GLY A 288 4.94 29.14 5.97
N GLU A 289 5.41 28.46 4.93
CA GLU A 289 5.08 27.06 4.66
C GLU A 289 5.58 26.14 5.78
N GLU A 290 5.01 24.95 5.83
CA GLU A 290 5.17 24.01 6.93
C GLU A 290 5.32 22.60 6.40
N TYR A 291 6.47 22.01 6.66
CA TYR A 291 6.85 20.69 6.18
C TYR A 291 6.87 19.73 7.37
N GLY A 292 5.88 18.83 7.40
CA GLY A 292 5.75 17.78 8.42
C GLY A 292 6.53 16.54 8.03
N LEU A 293 7.39 16.06 8.93
CA LEU A 293 8.17 14.83 8.78
C LEU A 293 7.89 13.92 9.97
N ARG A 294 7.87 12.59 9.75
CA ARG A 294 7.63 11.61 10.83
C ARG A 294 8.79 11.59 11.84
N THR A 295 10.01 11.86 11.38
CA THR A 295 11.24 11.89 12.20
C THR A 295 11.98 13.23 12.12
N GLN A 296 12.98 13.45 12.99
CA GLN A 296 13.86 14.63 12.90
C GLN A 296 14.69 14.56 11.63
N ALA A 297 14.49 15.53 10.72
CA ALA A 297 15.22 15.67 9.48
C ALA A 297 16.73 15.52 9.70
N LEU A 298 17.34 14.56 8.99
CA LEU A 298 18.78 14.35 8.96
C LEU A 298 19.36 15.19 7.83
N PHE A 299 20.12 16.24 8.15
CA PHE A 299 20.65 17.21 7.18
C PHE A 299 22.04 16.84 6.65
N SER A 300 22.26 17.03 5.34
CA SER A 300 23.56 16.83 4.70
C SER A 300 24.51 18.00 4.96
N LEU A 301 25.82 17.74 4.86
CA LEU A 301 26.87 18.67 5.29
C LEU A 301 27.38 19.57 4.14
N ASN A 302 26.58 20.53 3.61
CA ASN A 302 27.02 21.68 2.79
C ASN A 302 25.86 22.63 2.37
N GLN A 303 26.17 23.64 1.53
CA GLN A 303 25.29 24.71 1.05
C GLN A 303 24.05 24.26 0.26
N ASN A 304 24.18 23.24 -0.61
CA ASN A 304 23.02 22.53 -1.15
C ASN A 304 22.71 21.42 -0.17
N CYS A 305 21.86 21.72 0.82
CA CYS A 305 21.52 20.75 1.83
C CYS A 305 20.44 19.79 1.29
N TYR A 306 20.66 18.50 1.48
CA TYR A 306 19.59 17.51 1.39
C TYR A 306 19.15 17.16 2.81
N CYS A 307 17.89 16.76 2.99
CA CYS A 307 17.47 16.15 4.23
C CYS A 307 16.71 14.84 3.99
N VAL A 308 16.74 13.97 5.00
CA VAL A 308 16.03 12.69 5.00
C VAL A 308 15.08 12.61 6.19
N ASP A 309 13.86 12.18 5.90
CA ASP A 309 12.94 11.56 6.86
C ASP A 309 12.97 10.05 6.61
N ALA A 310 13.26 9.26 7.63
CA ALA A 310 13.38 7.81 7.50
C ALA A 310 12.73 7.10 8.68
N CYS A 311 11.66 6.36 8.40
CA CYS A 311 10.80 5.72 9.39
C CYS A 311 10.51 4.25 9.03
N THR A 312 9.95 3.54 10.00
CA THR A 312 9.16 2.33 9.74
C THR A 312 7.73 2.65 10.15
N GLU A 313 6.81 2.72 9.20
CA GLU A 313 5.38 2.87 9.46
C GLU A 313 4.77 1.49 9.80
N LEU A 314 3.68 1.52 10.57
CA LEU A 314 3.02 0.34 11.17
C LEU A 314 1.48 0.45 11.09
N GLU A 315 0.98 1.36 10.26
CA GLU A 315 -0.46 1.62 10.10
C GLU A 315 -1.01 0.65 9.04
N GLY A 316 -1.72 -0.39 9.51
CA GLY A 316 -2.17 -1.51 8.66
C GLY A 316 -1.05 -2.52 8.44
N GLU A 317 -0.02 -2.13 7.69
CA GLU A 317 1.12 -2.98 7.33
C GLU A 317 2.45 -2.34 7.76
N ARG A 318 3.50 -3.17 7.81
CA ARG A 318 4.84 -2.74 8.20
C ARG A 318 5.60 -2.27 6.96
N ALA A 319 5.86 -0.98 6.85
CA ALA A 319 6.56 -0.40 5.70
C ALA A 319 7.77 0.42 6.13
N GLY A 320 8.95 0.13 5.57
CA GLY A 320 10.11 0.99 5.70
C GLY A 320 10.09 2.09 4.65
N ILE A 321 10.27 3.34 5.06
CA ILE A 321 10.18 4.51 4.17
C ILE A 321 11.40 5.41 4.36
N ILE A 322 11.97 5.88 3.25
CA ILE A 322 13.01 6.91 3.21
C ILE A 322 12.57 7.99 2.21
N LYS A 323 12.24 9.19 2.69
CA LYS A 323 11.92 10.36 1.86
C LYS A 323 13.12 11.31 1.83
N VAL A 324 13.56 11.70 0.64
CA VAL A 324 14.70 12.58 0.43
C VAL A 324 14.22 13.91 -0.16
N PHE A 325 14.63 15.00 0.47
CA PHE A 325 14.29 16.38 0.09
C PHE A 325 15.55 17.18 -0.18
N GLN A 326 15.48 18.15 -1.10
CA GLN A 326 16.44 19.23 -1.25
C GLN A 326 15.93 20.45 -0.47
N VAL A 327 16.76 21.03 0.38
CA VAL A 327 16.40 22.15 1.27
C VAL A 327 17.19 23.40 0.87
N SER A 328 16.49 24.50 0.61
CA SER A 328 17.07 25.76 0.16
C SER A 328 16.29 26.96 0.68
N GLY A 329 16.93 27.84 1.46
CA GLY A 329 16.39 29.16 1.85
C GLY A 329 15.17 29.16 2.79
N GLY A 330 14.70 27.99 3.21
CA GLY A 330 13.45 27.80 3.94
C GLY A 330 12.53 26.78 3.27
N GLU A 331 12.73 26.49 1.99
CA GLU A 331 11.86 25.64 1.17
C GLU A 331 12.40 24.20 1.12
N PHE A 332 11.51 23.22 1.34
CA PHE A 332 11.81 21.79 1.24
C PHE A 332 11.18 21.25 -0.05
N LYS A 333 11.98 21.03 -1.09
CA LYS A 333 11.52 20.35 -2.31
C LYS A 333 11.69 18.85 -2.13
N PHE A 334 10.64 18.05 -2.32
CA PHE A 334 10.79 16.61 -2.44
C PHE A 334 11.66 16.28 -3.67
N MET A 335 12.52 15.28 -3.51
CA MET A 335 13.36 14.75 -4.59
C MET A 335 12.90 13.35 -4.96
N PHE A 336 12.83 12.43 -4.00
CA PHE A 336 12.28 11.09 -4.23
C PHE A 336 11.97 10.39 -2.91
N GLY A 337 11.17 9.34 -2.99
CA GLY A 337 10.83 8.42 -1.92
C GLY A 337 11.26 7.00 -2.27
N LEU A 338 11.59 6.23 -1.23
CA LEU A 338 11.86 4.81 -1.28
C LEU A 338 10.94 4.12 -0.27
N TRP A 339 10.26 3.05 -0.66
CA TRP A 339 9.29 2.31 0.15
C TRP A 339 9.53 0.80 0.06
N SER A 340 9.46 0.07 1.18
CA SER A 340 9.58 -1.40 1.18
C SER A 340 8.72 -2.06 2.27
N ASP A 341 8.10 -3.18 1.90
CA ASP A 341 7.46 -4.14 2.79
C ASP A 341 8.46 -5.04 3.56
N LYS A 342 9.74 -5.04 3.17
CA LYS A 342 10.77 -5.99 3.63
C LYS A 342 12.02 -5.34 4.22
N ILE A 343 12.31 -4.06 3.95
CA ILE A 343 13.50 -3.34 4.44
C ILE A 343 13.08 -2.14 5.30
N PHE A 344 13.38 -2.17 6.59
CA PHE A 344 12.85 -1.26 7.61
C PHE A 344 13.96 -0.38 8.23
N PRO A 345 14.08 0.91 7.86
CA PRO A 345 15.10 1.81 8.40
C PRO A 345 15.09 1.88 9.93
N GLN A 346 16.27 1.71 10.54
CA GLN A 346 16.47 1.78 12.00
C GLN A 346 17.39 2.94 12.41
N THR A 347 18.38 3.26 11.59
CA THR A 347 19.30 4.38 11.83
C THR A 347 19.88 4.84 10.50
N VAL A 348 19.79 6.13 10.23
CA VAL A 348 20.29 6.74 8.99
C VAL A 348 21.32 7.82 9.35
N CYS A 349 22.33 8.00 8.50
CA CYS A 349 23.33 9.06 8.64
C CYS A 349 23.89 9.48 7.28
N TRP A 350 24.34 10.72 7.16
CA TRP A 350 25.02 11.19 5.95
C TRP A 350 26.52 10.92 6.03
N LYS A 351 27.09 10.39 4.95
CA LYS A 351 28.55 10.28 4.79
C LYS A 351 29.14 11.56 4.18
N ASP A 352 28.41 12.14 3.24
CA ASP A 352 28.67 13.38 2.52
C ASP A 352 27.32 13.91 1.99
N ASN A 353 27.30 14.75 0.96
CA ASN A 353 26.05 15.34 0.42
C ASN A 353 25.39 14.49 -0.68
N THR A 354 26.03 13.38 -1.03
CA THR A 354 25.71 12.53 -2.18
C THR A 354 25.61 11.06 -1.77
N THR A 355 25.91 10.71 -0.52
CA THR A 355 25.82 9.32 -0.04
C THR A 355 25.16 9.24 1.33
N LEU A 356 23.98 8.60 1.37
CA LEU A 356 23.26 8.27 2.59
C LEU A 356 23.67 6.87 3.07
N TYR A 357 23.84 6.68 4.38
CA TYR A 357 24.18 5.38 4.98
C TYR A 357 23.03 4.94 5.90
N VAL A 358 22.56 3.71 5.69
CA VAL A 358 21.35 3.16 6.31
C VAL A 358 21.68 1.86 7.03
N LYS A 359 21.34 1.80 8.32
CA LYS A 359 21.12 0.55 9.04
C LYS A 359 19.63 0.26 9.00
N ALA A 360 19.26 -0.93 8.55
CA ALA A 360 17.87 -1.39 8.50
C ALA A 360 17.74 -2.80 9.10
N LEU A 361 16.52 -3.17 9.45
CA LEU A 361 16.13 -4.57 9.54
C LEU A 361 15.66 -5.02 8.15
N ARG A 362 15.87 -6.29 7.83
CA ARG A 362 15.32 -6.94 6.65
C ARG A 362 14.65 -8.22 7.11
N GLU A 363 13.41 -8.45 6.71
CA GLU A 363 12.72 -9.70 7.03
C GLU A 363 13.18 -10.81 6.10
N GLU A 364 13.69 -11.89 6.66
CA GLU A 364 14.13 -13.08 5.92
C GLU A 364 13.67 -14.33 6.68
N ASN A 365 12.94 -15.23 6.00
CA ASN A 365 12.40 -16.45 6.58
C ASN A 365 11.58 -16.22 7.89
N GLY A 366 10.80 -15.13 7.93
CA GLY A 366 9.98 -14.75 9.10
C GLY A 366 10.77 -14.21 10.30
N ALA A 367 11.98 -13.71 10.09
CA ALA A 367 12.82 -13.13 11.13
C ALA A 367 13.55 -11.86 10.65
N ASP A 368 13.57 -10.84 11.52
CA ASP A 368 14.36 -9.62 11.29
C ASP A 368 15.87 -9.88 11.41
N GLN A 369 16.59 -9.66 10.32
CA GLN A 369 18.06 -9.60 10.31
C GLN A 369 18.55 -8.16 10.10
N THR A 370 19.68 -7.80 10.71
CA THR A 370 20.27 -6.45 10.59
C THR A 370 21.15 -6.36 9.35
N TYR A 371 20.85 -5.42 8.46
CA TYR A 371 21.63 -5.11 7.27
C TYR A 371 22.11 -3.66 7.24
N TYR A 372 23.18 -3.43 6.49
CA TYR A 372 23.83 -2.13 6.33
C TYR A 372 23.98 -1.82 4.84
N TYR A 373 23.59 -0.60 4.47
CA TYR A 373 23.50 -0.14 3.09
C TYR A 373 24.06 1.28 2.93
N LYS A 374 24.47 1.64 1.72
CA LYS A 374 24.66 3.04 1.31
C LYS A 374 23.91 3.33 0.01
N ILE A 375 23.32 4.51 -0.10
CA ILE A 375 22.52 4.97 -1.24
C ILE A 375 23.24 6.18 -1.87
N PRO A 376 23.82 6.02 -3.08
CA PRO A 376 24.42 7.12 -3.84
C PRO A 376 23.33 7.94 -4.56
N LEU A 377 23.27 9.23 -4.28
CA LEU A 377 22.31 10.18 -4.84
C LEU A 377 22.74 10.75 -6.20
N ASP A 378 24.00 10.58 -6.58
CA ASP A 378 24.54 10.94 -7.89
C ASP A 378 23.98 10.06 -9.03
N GLN A 379 23.34 8.95 -8.69
CA GLN A 379 22.68 8.05 -9.62
C GLN A 379 21.19 8.39 -9.82
N VAL A 380 20.59 9.21 -8.94
CA VAL A 380 19.15 9.53 -8.90
C VAL A 380 18.86 10.86 -9.63
N GLN A 381 19.33 10.98 -10.88
CA GLN A 381 19.21 12.18 -11.74
C GLN A 381 18.65 11.88 -13.14
#